data_AF-A0A7C3N560-F1
#
_entry.id   AF-A0A7C3N560-F1
#
_cell.length_a   1.000
_cell.length_b   1.000
_cell.length_c   1.000
_cell.angle_alpha   90.00
_cell.angle_beta   90.00
_cell.angle_gamma   90.00
#
_symmetry.space_group_name_H-M   'P 1'
#
loop_
_entity.id
_entity.type
_entity.pdbx_description
1 polymer ?
#
loop_
_entity_poly.entity_id
_entity_poly.type
_entity_poly.pdbx_seq_one_letter_code
_entity_poly.pdbx_strand_id
1 'polypeptide(L)'
;MERIVIPAEDGNGLDARLSKHFGRATYFILVDLDEDGNILSVQAVRNTGEHFGGMGRPADNMLRLKPNAVITYGMGPRALSIFQNYGF
;
A
#
# COMPACT_ATOMS: atom_id res chain seq x y z
N MET A 1 3.61 -1.96 17.31
CA MET A 1 4.25 -1.69 16.00
C MET A 1 3.15 -1.51 14.99
N GLU A 2 3.07 -0.33 14.39
CA GLU A 2 2.06 0.01 13.39
C GLU A 2 2.67 0.01 12.00
N ARG A 3 1.98 -0.57 11.01
CA ARG A 3 2.41 -0.57 9.61
C ARG A 3 1.49 0.26 8.75
N ILE A 4 2.04 1.28 8.09
CA ILE A 4 1.35 2.07 7.08
C ILE A 4 1.80 1.60 5.70
N VAL A 5 0.85 1.38 4.80
CA VAL A 5 1.16 1.03 3.41
C VAL A 5 0.65 2.11 2.46
N ILE A 6 1.54 2.60 1.60
CA ILE A 6 1.31 3.75 0.73
C ILE A 6 1.54 3.32 -0.73
N PRO A 7 0.54 3.41 -1.63
CA PRO A 7 0.73 3.16 -3.05
C PRO A 7 1.50 4.31 -3.72
N ALA A 8 2.62 4.00 -4.35
CA ALA A 8 3.53 4.97 -4.94
C ALA A 8 3.81 4.70 -6.43
N GLU A 9 4.22 5.75 -7.14
CA GLU A 9 4.60 5.70 -8.56
C GLU A 9 5.99 5.05 -8.77
N ASP A 10 6.88 5.19 -7.78
CA ASP A 10 8.25 4.65 -7.79
C ASP A 10 8.66 4.09 -6.41
N GLY A 11 9.89 3.56 -6.32
CA GLY A 11 10.42 2.90 -5.14
C GLY A 11 11.29 3.77 -4.24
N ASN A 12 11.24 5.10 -4.35
CA ASN A 12 12.15 6.02 -3.62
C ASN A 12 11.78 6.23 -2.13
N GLY A 13 11.17 5.23 -1.48
CA GLY A 13 10.86 5.28 -0.05
C GLY A 13 9.95 6.45 0.31
N LEU A 14 10.35 7.29 1.28
CA LEU A 14 9.56 8.44 1.76
C LEU A 14 9.49 9.58 0.74
N ASP A 15 10.46 9.65 -0.19
CA ASP A 15 10.47 10.65 -1.26
C ASP A 15 9.67 10.20 -2.48
N ALA A 16 9.14 8.96 -2.46
CA ALA A 16 8.36 8.42 -3.55
C ALA A 16 7.06 9.21 -3.74
N ARG A 17 6.72 9.47 -5.00
CA ARG A 17 5.47 10.17 -5.32
C ARG A 17 4.27 9.27 -5.06
N LEU A 18 3.28 9.79 -4.32
CA LEU A 18 2.00 9.12 -4.09
C LEU A 18 1.29 8.84 -5.42
N SER A 19 0.86 7.59 -5.62
CA SER A 19 0.11 7.21 -6.83
C SER A 19 -1.30 7.80 -6.78
N LYS A 20 -1.71 8.43 -7.89
CA LYS A 20 -3.09 8.91 -8.07
C LYS A 20 -4.11 7.79 -8.22
N HIS A 21 -3.66 6.59 -8.60
CA HIS A 21 -4.51 5.45 -8.88
C HIS A 21 -4.02 4.23 -8.10
N PHE A 22 -4.72 3.89 -7.01
CA PHE A 22 -4.40 2.76 -6.15
C PHE A 22 -4.05 1.47 -6.93
N GLY A 23 -4.92 1.04 -7.84
CA GLY A 23 -4.74 -0.23 -8.56
C GLY A 23 -3.56 -0.27 -9.53
N ARG A 24 -3.05 0.90 -9.94
CA ARG A 24 -1.95 1.04 -10.91
C ARG A 24 -0.64 1.48 -10.26
N ALA A 25 -0.60 1.62 -8.95
CA ALA A 25 0.63 1.96 -8.23
C ALA A 25 1.71 0.91 -8.56
N THR A 26 2.89 1.36 -8.95
CA THR A 26 4.03 0.50 -9.31
C THR A 26 4.68 -0.09 -8.06
N TYR A 27 4.59 0.61 -6.94
CA TYR A 27 5.16 0.21 -5.66
C TYR A 27 4.17 0.41 -4.52
N PHE A 28 4.39 -0.33 -3.44
CA PHE A 28 3.85 -0.09 -2.12
C PHE A 28 5.01 0.26 -1.19
N ILE A 29 4.97 1.44 -0.58
CA ILE A 29 5.90 1.86 0.45
C ILE A 29 5.33 1.42 1.79
N LEU A 30 6.08 0.61 2.52
CA LEU A 30 5.76 0.15 3.85
C LEU A 30 6.56 1.00 4.83
N VAL A 31 5.85 1.62 5.77
CA VAL A 31 6.46 2.39 6.86
C VAL A 31 6.05 1.71 8.16
N ASP A 32 7.03 1.18 8.87
CA ASP A 32 6.83 0.58 10.19
C ASP A 32 7.14 1.62 11.26
N LEU A 33 6.22 1.81 12.21
CA LEU A 33 6.31 2.76 13.30
C LEU A 33 6.34 2.05 14.66
N ASP A 34 7.08 2.62 15.62
CA ASP A 34 6.96 2.24 17.03
C ASP A 34 5.69 2.82 17.68
N GLU A 35 5.53 2.57 18.98
CA GLU A 35 4.36 3.03 19.74
C GLU A 35 4.32 4.55 19.94
N ASP A 36 5.47 5.22 19.83
CA ASP A 36 5.61 6.68 19.92
C ASP A 36 5.47 7.36 18.55
N GLY A 37 5.31 6.59 17.48
CA GLY A 37 5.18 7.08 16.11
C GLY A 37 6.50 7.34 15.38
N ASN A 38 7.63 6.90 15.93
CA ASN A 38 8.92 7.01 15.25
C ASN A 38 9.04 5.97 14.13
N ILE A 39 9.65 6.37 13.02
CA ILE A 39 9.91 5.47 11.90
C ILE A 39 10.98 4.45 12.30
N LEU A 40 10.59 3.17 12.34
CA LEU A 40 11.49 2.04 12.54
C LEU A 40 12.09 1.55 11.22
N SER A 41 11.28 1.50 10.16
CA SER A 41 11.78 1.08 8.84
C SER A 41 10.93 1.64 7.69
N VAL A 42 11.57 1.76 6.51
CA VAL A 42 10.93 2.12 5.24
C VAL A 42 11.35 1.11 4.19
N GLN A 43 10.38 0.48 3.53
CA GLN A 43 10.63 -0.53 2.52
C GLN A 43 9.77 -0.28 1.29
N ALA A 44 10.34 -0.43 0.10
CA ALA A 44 9.60 -0.36 -1.15
C ALA A 44 9.38 -1.76 -1.72
N VAL A 45 8.13 -2.16 -1.87
CA VAL A 45 7.73 -3.45 -2.47
C VAL A 45 7.11 -3.18 -3.83
N ARG A 46 7.62 -3.80 -4.89
CA ARG A 46 7.03 -3.67 -6.22
C ARG A 46 5.64 -4.32 -6.23
N ASN A 47 4.65 -3.61 -6.76
CA ASN A 47 3.34 -4.17 -7.01
C ASN A 47 3.42 -5.14 -8.20
N THR A 48 3.12 -6.41 -7.95
CA THR A 48 3.13 -7.48 -8.96
C THR A 48 1.72 -8.00 -9.27
N GLY A 49 0.68 -7.21 -9.00
CA GLY A 49 -0.71 -7.59 -9.30
C GLY A 49 -1.02 -7.76 -10.79
N GLU A 50 -2.27 -8.11 -11.10
CA GLU A 50 -2.76 -8.39 -12.46
C GLU A 50 -2.39 -7.32 -13.51
N HIS A 51 -2.32 -6.05 -13.11
CA HIS A 51 -1.91 -4.95 -13.99
C HIS A 51 -0.42 -4.97 -14.40
N PHE A 52 0.40 -5.78 -13.74
CA PHE A 52 1.84 -5.95 -14.00
C PHE A 52 2.18 -7.39 -14.46
N GLY A 53 1.18 -8.16 -14.90
CA GLY A 53 1.35 -9.52 -15.43
C GLY A 53 1.44 -10.62 -14.38
N GLY A 54 1.21 -10.32 -13.09
CA GLY A 54 1.06 -11.32 -12.04
C GLY A 54 -0.40 -11.69 -11.74
N MET A 55 -0.64 -12.35 -10.60
CA MET A 55 -1.98 -12.77 -10.17
C MET A 55 -2.46 -12.00 -8.94
N GLY A 56 -3.78 -11.83 -8.82
CA GLY A 56 -4.43 -11.22 -7.66
C GLY A 56 -4.64 -9.72 -7.82
N ARG A 57 -5.70 -9.21 -7.18
CA ARG A 57 -6.05 -7.80 -7.24
C ARG A 57 -5.06 -6.99 -6.41
N PRO A 58 -4.77 -5.73 -6.78
CA PRO A 58 -3.90 -4.86 -6.00
C PRO A 58 -4.28 -4.74 -4.52
N ALA A 59 -5.58 -4.76 -4.19
CA ALA A 59 -6.07 -4.72 -2.81
C ALA A 59 -5.72 -6.00 -2.03
N ASP A 60 -5.92 -7.18 -2.63
CA ASP A 60 -5.59 -8.46 -2.00
C ASP A 60 -4.09 -8.58 -1.75
N ASN A 61 -3.27 -8.15 -2.72
CA ASN A 61 -1.82 -8.14 -2.60
C ASN A 61 -1.34 -7.15 -1.53
N MET A 62 -1.99 -5.99 -1.39
CA MET A 62 -1.69 -5.05 -0.31
C MET A 62 -2.06 -5.62 1.06
N LEU A 63 -3.22 -6.26 1.21
CA LEU A 63 -3.63 -6.87 2.49
C LEU A 63 -2.63 -7.94 2.97
N ARG A 64 -1.94 -8.63 2.06
CA ARG A 64 -0.85 -9.57 2.42
C ARG A 64 0.35 -8.90 3.08
N LEU A 65 0.54 -7.60 2.87
CA LEU A 65 1.57 -6.79 3.54
C LEU A 65 1.23 -6.49 5.00
N LYS A 66 0.02 -6.86 5.43
CA LYS A 66 -0.54 -6.66 6.78
C LYS A 66 -0.50 -5.20 7.21
N PRO A 67 -1.10 -4.26 6.43
CA PRO A 67 -1.25 -2.88 6.86
C PRO A 67 -2.08 -2.80 8.15
N ASN A 68 -1.77 -1.84 9.00
CA ASN A 68 -2.70 -1.29 9.99
C ASN A 68 -3.48 -0.12 9.40
N ALA A 69 -2.83 0.64 8.50
CA ALA A 69 -3.46 1.75 7.78
C ALA A 69 -2.98 1.80 6.33
N VAL A 70 -3.81 2.37 5.46
CA VAL A 70 -3.50 2.64 4.05
C VAL A 70 -3.74 4.11 3.76
N ILE A 71 -2.70 4.80 3.28
CA ILE A 71 -2.81 6.20 2.84
C ILE A 71 -2.77 6.20 1.32
N THR A 72 -3.81 6.70 0.66
CA THR A 72 -3.90 6.74 -0.80
C THR A 72 -4.53 8.04 -1.28
N TYR A 73 -4.17 8.51 -2.47
CA TYR A 73 -4.83 9.68 -3.08
C TYR A 73 -6.28 9.37 -3.46
N GLY A 74 -6.49 8.20 -4.06
CA GLY A 74 -7.80 7.78 -4.54
C GLY A 74 -7.91 6.26 -4.57
N MET A 75 -9.05 5.75 -4.13
CA MET A 75 -9.38 4.33 -4.11
C MET A 75 -10.69 4.09 -4.84
N GLY A 76 -10.70 3.18 -5.81
CA GLY A 76 -11.94 2.79 -6.48
C GLY A 76 -12.88 2.03 -5.54
N PRO A 77 -14.20 2.06 -5.78
CA PRO A 77 -15.21 1.53 -4.85
C PRO A 77 -15.03 0.03 -4.55
N ARG A 78 -14.57 -0.75 -5.54
CA ARG A 78 -14.28 -2.18 -5.36
C ARG A 78 -13.10 -2.45 -4.42
N ALA A 79 -12.04 -1.64 -4.49
CA ALA A 79 -10.92 -1.77 -3.57
C ALA A 79 -11.34 -1.34 -2.16
N LEU A 80 -12.09 -0.24 -2.07
CA LEU A 80 -12.64 0.26 -0.80
C LEU A 80 -13.50 -0.79 -0.10
N SER A 81 -14.41 -1.46 -0.83
CA SER A 81 -15.25 -2.51 -0.23
C SER A 81 -14.43 -3.70 0.28
N ILE A 82 -13.32 -4.03 -0.38
CA ILE A 82 -12.43 -5.12 0.07
C ILE A 82 -11.77 -4.75 1.40
N PHE A 83 -11.24 -3.53 1.52
CA PHE A 83 -10.65 -3.04 2.77
C PHE A 83 -11.70 -2.98 3.89
N GLN A 84 -12.88 -2.41 3.63
CA GLN A 84 -13.98 -2.34 4.60
C GLN A 84 -14.40 -3.72 5.14
N ASN A 85 -14.51 -4.71 4.25
CA ASN A 85 -14.84 -6.08 4.66
C ASN A 85 -13.75 -6.74 5.50
N TYR A 86 -12.50 -6.26 5.40
CA TYR A 86 -11.37 -6.75 6.18
C TYR A 86 -11.25 -6.06 7.56
N GLY A 87 -12.17 -5.15 7.89
CA GLY A 87 -12.17 -4.42 9.16
C GLY A 87 -11.32 -3.14 9.15
N PHE A 88 -11.03 -2.61 7.96
CA PHE A 88 -10.47 -1.26 7.79
C PHE A 88 -11.56 -0.20 7.67
#